data_AF-A0A4R4UFA5-F1
#
_entry.id   AF-A0A4R4UFA5-F1
#
_cell.length_a   1.000
_cell.length_b   1.000
_cell.length_c   1.000
_cell.angle_alpha   90.00
_cell.angle_beta   90.00
_cell.angle_gamma   90.00
#
_symmetry.space_group_name_H-M   'P 1'
#
loop_
_entity.id
_entity.type
_entity.pdbx_description
1 polymer ?
#
loop_
_entity_poly.entity_id
_entity_poly.type
_entity_poly.pdbx_seq_one_letter_code
_entity_poly.pdbx_strand_id
1 'polypeptide(L)'
;MPYEERPTGPIPRVPDFAQQVPQRNNTGLVVGLVLAAVALFGIRTVGAVAASVSADRAEEPVDAPIAATTTTTSETTTVTSASEKTSTSEDLGTEQPVPKLGDNPINIDGNGAVTTPCPLPEFSTDVASQDAFYQAALPCLVQAWEPALEEADLPTDTPQVVTTGDDIDTPCGLRTWDQTALYCPQDNTIYMTARYYSEIEGRSEAGVFLGQFAHEFGHALQRLSGINAAYGSASANAGAETEAGLELTRRSELQATCFEGMTLAALQNGGVSDDLIFPALRDSAARGDENSDVDDHGSIQTNATWVEQGFSKNQITQCNTWLSPPSDVD
;
A
#
# COMPACT_ATOMS: atom_id res chain seq x y z
N MET A 1 28.87 32.58 -17.70
CA MET A 1 28.23 33.40 -16.65
C MET A 1 28.35 32.60 -15.36
N PRO A 2 28.87 33.15 -14.26
CA PRO A 2 28.99 32.39 -13.02
C PRO A 2 27.59 32.16 -12.43
N TYR A 3 27.37 30.95 -11.94
CA TYR A 3 26.17 30.51 -11.25
C TYR A 3 26.12 31.24 -9.90
N GLU A 4 25.19 32.18 -9.73
CA GLU A 4 24.93 32.78 -8.42
C GLU A 4 24.25 31.74 -7.53
N GLU A 5 24.95 31.31 -6.48
CA GLU A 5 24.37 30.55 -5.37
C GLU A 5 23.22 31.37 -4.77
N ARG A 6 21.99 30.87 -4.90
CA ARG A 6 20.86 31.43 -4.17
C ARG A 6 21.03 31.12 -2.68
N PRO A 7 20.71 32.05 -1.78
CA PRO A 7 20.83 31.81 -0.35
C PRO A 7 19.81 30.73 0.05
N THR A 8 20.29 29.64 0.63
CA THR A 8 19.46 28.64 1.32
C THR A 8 18.85 29.33 2.55
N GLY A 9 17.61 29.80 2.40
CA GLY A 9 16.82 30.22 3.54
C GLY A 9 16.66 29.08 4.54
N PRO A 10 16.33 29.36 5.82
CA PRO A 10 16.03 28.31 6.78
C PRO A 10 14.91 27.44 6.22
N ILE A 11 15.14 26.12 6.18
CA ILE A 11 14.12 25.12 5.84
C ILE A 11 12.88 25.45 6.70
N PRO A 12 11.67 25.60 6.12
CA PRO A 12 10.46 25.80 6.88
C PRO A 12 10.37 24.72 7.96
N ARG A 13 10.09 25.12 9.21
CA ARG A 13 9.85 24.14 10.27
C ARG A 13 8.63 23.32 9.86
N VAL A 14 8.85 22.05 9.55
CA VAL A 14 7.80 21.04 9.47
C VAL A 14 7.03 21.12 10.78
N PRO A 15 5.69 21.31 10.75
CA PRO A 15 4.88 21.19 11.96
C PRO A 15 5.18 19.84 12.62
N ASP A 16 5.32 19.81 13.95
CA ASP A 16 5.39 18.54 14.70
C ASP A 16 4.01 17.88 14.58
N PHE A 17 3.88 16.89 13.69
CA PHE A 17 2.61 16.23 13.41
C PHE A 17 2.29 15.15 14.43
N ALA A 18 3.31 14.63 15.14
CA ALA A 18 3.17 13.61 16.18
C ALA A 18 2.29 14.08 17.38
N GLN A 19 2.15 15.39 17.60
CA GLN A 19 1.39 15.92 18.75
C GLN A 19 -0.10 16.19 18.49
N GLN A 20 -0.61 16.03 17.26
CA GLN A 20 -2.01 16.37 16.93
C GLN A 20 -2.98 15.17 16.91
N VAL A 21 -2.51 13.98 17.31
CA VAL A 21 -3.33 12.76 17.33
C VAL A 21 -4.41 12.84 18.42
N PRO A 22 -5.72 12.76 18.09
CA PRO A 22 -6.77 12.71 19.10
C PRO A 22 -6.66 11.42 19.91
N GLN A 23 -6.34 11.53 21.20
CA GLN A 23 -6.39 10.40 22.12
C GLN A 23 -7.80 9.79 22.15
N ARG A 24 -7.90 8.46 21.99
CA ARG A 24 -9.17 7.73 22.15
C ARG A 24 -9.73 7.98 23.56
N ASN A 25 -10.85 8.69 23.65
CA ASN A 25 -11.58 8.83 24.90
C ASN A 25 -12.33 7.53 25.23
N ASN A 26 -12.03 6.92 26.38
CA ASN A 26 -12.66 5.69 26.89
C ASN A 26 -14.17 5.81 27.23
N THR A 27 -14.83 6.89 26.80
CA THR A 27 -16.25 7.16 27.06
C THR A 27 -17.15 6.06 26.49
N GLY A 28 -16.78 5.45 25.37
CA GLY A 28 -17.50 4.31 24.77
C GLY A 28 -17.51 3.05 25.64
N LEU A 29 -16.39 2.76 26.33
CA LEU A 29 -16.25 1.59 27.21
C LEU A 29 -17.11 1.74 28.49
N VAL A 30 -17.20 2.97 29.02
CA VAL A 30 -18.01 3.29 30.20
C VAL A 30 -19.50 3.21 29.90
N VAL A 31 -19.94 3.69 28.72
CA VAL A 31 -21.35 3.60 28.30
C VAL A 31 -21.75 2.15 28.03
N GLY A 32 -20.87 1.34 27.42
CA GLY A 32 -21.12 -0.09 27.18
C GLY A 32 -21.28 -0.91 28.46
N LEU A 33 -20.46 -0.66 29.48
CA LEU A 33 -20.55 -1.33 30.78
C LEU A 33 -21.83 -0.96 31.55
N VAL A 34 -22.28 0.29 31.45
CA VAL A 34 -23.53 0.74 32.10
C VAL A 34 -24.76 0.13 31.42
N LEU A 35 -24.76 0.00 30.09
CA LEU A 35 -25.86 -0.64 29.35
C LEU A 35 -25.94 -2.16 29.59
N ALA A 36 -24.80 -2.85 29.69
CA ALA A 36 -24.75 -4.27 30.04
C ALA A 36 -25.25 -4.55 31.48
N ALA A 37 -24.95 -3.66 32.43
CA ALA A 37 -25.44 -3.78 33.81
C ALA A 37 -26.96 -3.57 33.92
N VAL A 38 -27.55 -2.69 33.10
CA VAL A 38 -29.01 -2.48 33.04
C VAL A 38 -29.72 -3.68 32.41
N ALA A 39 -29.11 -4.34 31.41
CA ALA A 39 -29.65 -5.55 30.80
C ALA A 39 -29.60 -6.79 31.73
N LEU A 40 -28.61 -6.87 32.63
CA LEU A 40 -28.44 -8.02 33.53
C LEU A 40 -29.37 -8.01 34.76
N PHE A 41 -30.05 -6.89 35.07
CA PHE A 41 -30.89 -6.77 36.28
C PHE A 41 -32.35 -6.36 36.06
N GLY A 42 -32.84 -6.28 34.81
CA GLY A 42 -34.19 -5.78 34.49
C GLY A 42 -35.21 -6.79 33.95
N ILE A 43 -35.90 -7.49 34.87
CA ILE A 43 -37.30 -8.00 34.77
C ILE A 43 -37.62 -9.18 33.82
N ARG A 44 -38.27 -10.17 34.46
CA ARG A 44 -38.77 -11.45 33.97
C ARG A 44 -40.10 -11.36 33.20
N THR A 45 -40.36 -12.47 32.49
CA THR A 45 -41.66 -13.11 32.11
C THR A 45 -42.23 -12.79 30.73
N VAL A 46 -42.22 -13.80 29.83
CA VAL A 46 -43.39 -14.54 29.30
C VAL A 46 -42.88 -15.87 28.70
N GLY A 47 -43.59 -16.98 28.94
CA GLY A 47 -43.14 -18.35 28.67
C GLY A 47 -43.74 -19.06 27.45
N ALA A 48 -43.14 -20.23 27.16
CA ALA A 48 -43.59 -21.45 26.46
C ALA A 48 -44.26 -21.30 25.07
N VAL A 49 -43.96 -22.10 24.03
CA VAL A 49 -44.22 -23.55 23.94
C VAL A 49 -43.37 -24.20 22.80
N ALA A 50 -43.10 -25.50 23.01
CA ALA A 50 -42.41 -26.54 22.27
C ALA A 50 -42.56 -26.69 20.75
N ALA A 51 -41.54 -27.27 20.09
CA ALA A 51 -41.57 -28.65 19.57
C ALA A 51 -40.18 -29.10 19.09
N SER A 52 -39.67 -30.17 19.69
CA SER A 52 -38.46 -30.90 19.30
C SER A 52 -38.87 -32.18 18.56
N VAL A 53 -38.25 -32.47 17.42
CA VAL A 53 -38.25 -33.81 16.81
C VAL A 53 -36.81 -34.24 16.62
N SER A 54 -36.41 -35.27 17.36
CA SER A 54 -35.24 -36.11 17.08
C SER A 54 -35.74 -37.37 16.37
N ALA A 55 -34.96 -37.86 15.41
CA ALA A 55 -34.95 -39.28 15.05
C ALA A 55 -33.53 -39.70 14.69
N ASP A 56 -33.15 -40.86 15.21
CA ASP A 56 -31.81 -41.42 15.35
C ASP A 56 -31.58 -42.53 14.29
N ARG A 57 -30.28 -42.81 14.04
CA ARG A 57 -29.63 -44.06 13.59
C ARG A 57 -29.97 -44.81 12.28
N ALA A 58 -28.95 -44.83 11.41
CA ALA A 58 -28.14 -45.96 10.87
C ALA A 58 -28.78 -47.26 10.34
N GLU A 59 -28.38 -47.66 9.11
CA GLU A 59 -27.85 -49.00 8.73
C GLU A 59 -27.34 -49.03 7.26
N GLU A 60 -26.22 -49.74 7.02
CA GLU A 60 -25.64 -50.21 5.73
C GLU A 60 -25.90 -51.75 5.62
N PRO A 61 -25.55 -52.53 4.55
CA PRO A 61 -25.07 -52.26 3.18
C PRO A 61 -25.73 -53.20 2.10
N VAL A 62 -25.05 -53.33 0.94
CA VAL A 62 -24.99 -54.39 -0.10
C VAL A 62 -25.87 -54.39 -1.38
N ASP A 63 -25.12 -54.30 -2.49
CA ASP A 63 -25.11 -55.13 -3.72
C ASP A 63 -25.74 -54.65 -5.05
N ALA A 64 -24.97 -54.93 -6.10
CA ALA A 64 -25.04 -54.44 -7.49
C ALA A 64 -26.16 -55.10 -8.35
N PRO A 65 -26.35 -54.71 -9.64
CA PRO A 65 -25.50 -55.27 -10.69
C PRO A 65 -25.13 -54.36 -11.89
N ILE A 66 -23.90 -54.60 -12.36
CA ILE A 66 -23.33 -54.63 -13.72
C ILE A 66 -24.27 -54.29 -14.90
N ALA A 67 -23.86 -53.30 -15.70
CA ALA A 67 -23.99 -53.36 -17.16
C ALA A 67 -22.76 -52.69 -17.81
N ALA A 68 -22.01 -53.49 -18.56
CA ALA A 68 -20.83 -53.09 -19.32
C ALA A 68 -21.22 -52.54 -20.69
N THR A 69 -20.60 -51.43 -21.09
CA THR A 69 -20.50 -51.05 -22.51
C THR A 69 -19.11 -50.51 -22.80
N THR A 70 -18.37 -51.26 -23.61
CA THR A 70 -17.08 -50.94 -24.22
C THR A 70 -17.26 -49.94 -25.36
N THR A 71 -16.42 -48.89 -25.44
CA THR A 71 -16.10 -48.27 -26.74
C THR A 71 -14.71 -47.58 -26.73
N THR A 72 -13.81 -48.24 -27.44
CA THR A 72 -12.72 -47.77 -28.33
C THR A 72 -12.12 -46.36 -28.17
N THR A 73 -10.85 -46.35 -27.75
CA THR A 73 -9.88 -45.24 -27.88
C THR A 73 -9.39 -45.10 -29.33
N SER A 74 -9.27 -43.87 -29.84
CA SER A 74 -8.49 -43.54 -31.03
C SER A 74 -7.53 -42.41 -30.67
N GLU A 75 -6.23 -42.74 -30.61
CA GLU A 75 -5.14 -41.78 -30.50
C GLU A 75 -4.91 -41.13 -31.87
N THR A 76 -4.81 -39.80 -31.89
CA THR A 76 -4.33 -39.04 -33.05
C THR A 76 -3.03 -38.35 -32.67
N THR A 77 -1.93 -38.88 -33.18
CA THR A 77 -0.59 -38.30 -33.06
C THR A 77 -0.46 -37.17 -34.08
N THR A 78 -0.32 -35.93 -33.62
CA THR A 78 0.00 -34.79 -34.49
C THR A 78 1.44 -34.38 -34.23
N VAL A 79 2.30 -34.57 -35.24
CA VAL A 79 3.70 -34.15 -35.26
C VAL A 79 3.75 -32.72 -35.80
N THR A 80 4.15 -31.77 -34.97
CA THR A 80 4.44 -30.39 -35.41
C THR A 80 5.94 -30.14 -35.33
N SER A 81 6.52 -29.83 -36.49
CA SER A 81 7.94 -29.54 -36.69
C SER A 81 8.33 -28.19 -36.06
N ALA A 82 9.38 -28.19 -35.25
CA ALA A 82 10.03 -26.98 -34.76
C ALA A 82 10.87 -26.35 -35.89
N SER A 83 10.55 -25.12 -36.26
CA SER A 83 11.39 -24.29 -37.12
C SER A 83 12.22 -23.38 -36.20
N GLU A 84 13.49 -23.71 -36.07
CA GLU A 84 14.49 -22.93 -35.35
C GLU A 84 14.75 -21.63 -36.12
N LYS A 85 14.32 -20.51 -35.55
CA LYS A 85 14.62 -19.17 -36.06
C LYS A 85 15.55 -18.51 -35.05
N THR A 86 16.85 -18.57 -35.34
CA THR A 86 17.89 -17.81 -34.66
C THR A 86 17.59 -16.32 -34.83
N SER A 87 17.02 -15.71 -33.79
CA SER A 87 16.93 -14.26 -33.66
C SER A 87 18.07 -13.83 -32.77
N THR A 88 19.12 -13.29 -33.38
CA THR A 88 20.15 -12.51 -32.69
C THR A 88 19.47 -11.26 -32.16
N SER A 89 19.02 -11.28 -30.90
CA SER A 89 18.62 -10.06 -30.21
C SER A 89 19.90 -9.33 -29.84
N GLU A 90 20.11 -8.17 -30.44
CA GLU A 90 21.02 -7.18 -29.91
C GLU A 90 20.59 -6.88 -28.47
N ASP A 91 21.51 -7.08 -27.53
CA ASP A 91 21.39 -6.79 -26.11
C ASP A 91 21.39 -5.27 -25.94
N LEU A 92 20.21 -4.67 -26.11
CA LEU A 92 19.91 -3.37 -25.52
C LEU A 92 19.69 -3.66 -24.04
N GLY A 93 20.67 -3.32 -23.21
CA GLY A 93 20.61 -3.52 -21.76
C GLY A 93 19.26 -3.03 -21.24
N THR A 94 18.44 -3.97 -20.78
CA THR A 94 17.20 -3.64 -20.09
C THR A 94 17.58 -3.43 -18.65
N GLU A 95 17.47 -2.20 -18.14
CA GLU A 95 17.56 -1.94 -16.71
C GLU A 95 16.60 -2.93 -16.02
N GLN A 96 17.11 -3.73 -15.08
CA GLN A 96 16.34 -4.77 -14.40
C GLN A 96 16.23 -4.42 -12.91
N PRO A 97 15.07 -4.68 -12.26
CA PRO A 97 14.98 -4.58 -10.81
C PRO A 97 16.04 -5.44 -10.12
N VAL A 98 16.65 -4.93 -9.05
CA VAL A 98 17.70 -5.63 -8.31
C VAL A 98 17.13 -6.12 -6.97
N PRO A 99 16.90 -7.44 -6.79
CA PRO A 99 16.21 -7.97 -5.61
C PRO A 99 17.11 -7.97 -4.37
N LYS A 100 17.24 -6.80 -3.77
CA LYS A 100 18.00 -6.52 -2.54
C LYS A 100 17.18 -5.63 -1.62
N LEU A 101 17.43 -5.77 -0.30
CA LEU A 101 16.82 -4.96 0.75
C LEU A 101 17.71 -3.74 1.04
N GLY A 102 18.43 -3.74 2.17
CA GLY A 102 19.20 -2.57 2.61
C GLY A 102 20.37 -2.16 1.72
N ASP A 103 20.94 -3.07 0.92
CA ASP A 103 22.01 -2.79 -0.05
C ASP A 103 21.49 -2.63 -1.49
N ASN A 104 20.20 -2.30 -1.65
CA ASN A 104 19.60 -2.02 -2.95
C ASN A 104 20.28 -0.82 -3.64
N PRO A 105 20.56 -0.87 -4.96
CA PRO A 105 21.22 0.21 -5.70
C PRO A 105 20.47 1.53 -5.71
N ILE A 106 19.18 1.58 -5.40
CA ILE A 106 18.44 2.84 -5.25
C ILE A 106 19.02 3.73 -4.12
N ASN A 107 19.71 3.14 -3.14
CA ASN A 107 20.31 3.83 -1.99
C ASN A 107 21.64 4.54 -2.33
N ILE A 108 21.59 5.51 -3.25
CA ILE A 108 22.73 6.36 -3.60
C ILE A 108 22.75 7.60 -2.68
N ASP A 109 23.91 7.91 -2.11
CA ASP A 109 24.09 9.10 -1.26
C ASP A 109 23.78 10.37 -2.04
N GLY A 110 22.88 11.20 -1.50
CA GLY A 110 22.43 12.45 -2.13
C GLY A 110 21.38 12.27 -3.24
N ASN A 111 20.96 11.03 -3.53
CA ASN A 111 19.87 10.75 -4.46
C ASN A 111 18.50 10.92 -3.79
N GLY A 112 17.50 11.40 -4.52
CA GLY A 112 16.17 11.71 -3.99
C GLY A 112 15.20 12.25 -5.03
N ALA A 113 13.97 12.54 -4.60
CA ALA A 113 12.93 13.04 -5.49
C ALA A 113 13.27 14.47 -5.96
N VAL A 114 13.22 14.72 -7.26
CA VAL A 114 13.52 16.05 -7.82
C VAL A 114 12.33 16.99 -7.70
N THR A 115 12.60 18.29 -7.58
CA THR A 115 11.55 19.31 -7.52
C THR A 115 10.70 19.29 -8.80
N THR A 116 9.39 19.07 -8.64
CA THR A 116 8.49 18.82 -9.77
C THR A 116 7.20 19.64 -9.62
N PRO A 117 6.91 20.57 -10.54
CA PRO A 117 5.61 21.23 -10.60
C PRO A 117 4.49 20.21 -10.87
N CYS A 118 3.38 20.32 -10.17
CA CYS A 118 2.23 19.45 -10.38
C CYS A 118 0.91 20.23 -10.41
N PRO A 119 0.36 20.52 -11.60
CA PRO A 119 -0.94 21.16 -11.72
C PRO A 119 -2.05 20.13 -11.45
N LEU A 120 -2.56 20.12 -10.22
CA LEU A 120 -3.66 19.25 -9.81
C LEU A 120 -5.03 19.92 -10.06
N PRO A 121 -6.05 19.19 -10.52
CA PRO A 121 -7.40 19.72 -10.70
C PRO A 121 -8.08 19.98 -9.35
N GLU A 122 -9.22 20.67 -9.38
CA GLU A 122 -10.10 20.77 -8.22
C GLU A 122 -10.56 19.38 -7.78
N PHE A 123 -10.59 19.16 -6.46
CA PHE A 123 -10.86 17.87 -5.86
C PHE A 123 -12.20 17.85 -5.13
N SER A 124 -12.93 16.76 -5.31
CA SER A 124 -14.06 16.32 -4.49
C SER A 124 -13.99 14.81 -4.26
N THR A 125 -14.72 14.32 -3.26
CA THR A 125 -14.68 12.90 -2.87
C THR A 125 -15.47 11.98 -3.81
N ASP A 126 -16.11 12.48 -4.88
CA ASP A 126 -16.74 11.62 -5.86
C ASP A 126 -15.69 10.91 -6.75
N VAL A 127 -16.05 9.73 -7.25
CA VAL A 127 -15.15 8.84 -7.99
C VAL A 127 -14.53 9.54 -9.21
N ALA A 128 -15.29 10.36 -9.94
CA ALA A 128 -14.81 10.98 -11.16
C ALA A 128 -13.80 12.11 -10.89
N SER A 129 -14.01 12.90 -9.83
CA SER A 129 -13.03 13.89 -9.40
C SER A 129 -11.75 13.24 -8.88
N GLN A 130 -11.87 12.19 -8.07
CA GLN A 130 -10.71 11.42 -7.60
C GLN A 130 -9.90 10.84 -8.76
N ASP A 131 -10.56 10.23 -9.75
CA ASP A 131 -9.89 9.69 -10.94
C ASP A 131 -9.12 10.77 -11.69
N ALA A 132 -9.78 11.90 -12.01
CA ALA A 132 -9.12 13.02 -12.67
C ALA A 132 -7.93 13.56 -11.87
N PHE A 133 -8.03 13.57 -10.54
CA PHE A 133 -6.95 13.98 -9.65
C PHE A 133 -5.75 13.03 -9.72
N TYR A 134 -5.96 11.71 -9.61
CA TYR A 134 -4.86 10.75 -9.65
C TYR A 134 -4.23 10.63 -11.04
N GLN A 135 -5.03 10.69 -12.10
CA GLN A 135 -4.53 10.73 -13.48
C GLN A 135 -3.64 11.96 -13.73
N ALA A 136 -3.94 13.09 -13.09
CA ALA A 136 -3.11 14.29 -13.15
C ALA A 136 -1.87 14.21 -12.24
N ALA A 137 -1.97 13.57 -11.07
CA ALA A 137 -0.88 13.42 -10.11
C ALA A 137 0.21 12.45 -10.58
N LEU A 138 -0.18 11.31 -11.18
CA LEU A 138 0.71 10.24 -11.59
C LEU A 138 1.93 10.71 -12.42
N PRO A 139 1.78 11.48 -13.51
CA PRO A 139 2.95 11.96 -14.28
C PRO A 139 3.87 12.88 -13.47
N CYS A 140 3.36 13.60 -12.46
CA CYS A 140 4.20 14.40 -11.58
C CYS A 140 5.07 13.53 -10.67
N LEU A 141 4.49 12.45 -10.13
CA LEU A 141 5.21 11.51 -9.27
C LEU A 141 6.29 10.77 -10.05
N VAL A 142 5.97 10.32 -11.28
CA VAL A 142 6.96 9.74 -12.20
C VAL A 142 8.08 10.72 -12.47
N GLN A 143 7.77 11.96 -12.86
CA GLN A 143 8.80 12.97 -13.13
C GLN A 143 9.67 13.30 -11.90
N ALA A 144 9.11 13.23 -10.68
CA ALA A 144 9.87 13.46 -9.46
C ALA A 144 10.89 12.33 -9.18
N TRP A 145 10.61 11.10 -9.59
CA TRP A 145 11.43 9.93 -9.21
C TRP A 145 12.25 9.32 -10.35
N GLU A 146 11.88 9.56 -11.61
CA GLU A 146 12.59 9.06 -12.80
C GLU A 146 14.10 9.34 -12.75
N PRO A 147 14.59 10.57 -12.44
CA PRO A 147 16.03 10.82 -12.37
C PRO A 147 16.76 10.00 -11.31
N ALA A 148 16.10 9.70 -10.19
CA ALA A 148 16.69 8.93 -9.11
C ALA A 148 16.81 7.44 -9.46
N LEU A 149 15.86 6.91 -10.24
CA LEU A 149 15.89 5.56 -10.77
C LEU A 149 16.95 5.42 -11.88
N GLU A 150 17.02 6.40 -12.80
CA GLU A 150 18.04 6.45 -13.86
C GLU A 150 19.46 6.50 -13.29
N GLU A 151 19.71 7.33 -12.27
CA GLU A 151 21.02 7.40 -11.60
C GLU A 151 21.42 6.05 -10.96
N ALA A 152 20.44 5.22 -10.62
CA ALA A 152 20.64 3.90 -10.03
C ALA A 152 20.65 2.75 -11.05
N ASP A 153 20.57 3.03 -12.37
CA ASP A 153 20.48 2.03 -13.45
C ASP A 153 19.28 1.07 -13.23
N LEU A 154 18.15 1.63 -12.79
CA LEU A 154 16.91 0.92 -12.46
C LEU A 154 15.78 1.26 -13.43
N PRO A 155 14.80 0.35 -13.63
CA PRO A 155 13.66 0.60 -14.49
C PRO A 155 12.85 1.84 -14.10
N THR A 156 12.29 2.51 -15.10
CA THR A 156 11.44 3.72 -14.96
C THR A 156 10.00 3.50 -15.44
N ASP A 157 9.56 2.24 -15.58
CA ASP A 157 8.22 1.90 -16.05
C ASP A 157 7.13 2.58 -15.20
N THR A 158 6.29 3.38 -15.84
CA THR A 158 5.20 4.10 -15.17
C THR A 158 4.09 3.14 -14.74
N PRO A 159 3.67 3.14 -13.46
CA PRO A 159 2.50 2.38 -13.03
C PRO A 159 1.21 2.96 -13.64
N GLN A 160 0.20 2.11 -13.79
CA GLN A 160 -1.17 2.55 -14.09
C GLN A 160 -1.87 2.99 -12.81
N VAL A 161 -2.93 3.79 -12.94
CA VAL A 161 -3.86 4.06 -11.84
C VAL A 161 -5.29 3.72 -12.26
N VAL A 162 -6.00 3.03 -11.37
CA VAL A 162 -7.40 2.67 -11.52
C VAL A 162 -8.17 3.15 -10.29
N THR A 163 -9.15 4.03 -10.51
CA THR A 163 -10.02 4.53 -9.45
C THR A 163 -11.38 3.82 -9.52
N THR A 164 -11.81 3.20 -8.42
CA THR A 164 -13.09 2.47 -8.38
C THR A 164 -13.93 2.89 -7.18
N GLY A 165 -15.24 2.98 -7.37
CA GLY A 165 -16.23 3.10 -6.30
C GLY A 165 -16.87 1.76 -5.90
N ASP A 166 -16.54 0.69 -6.61
CA ASP A 166 -17.09 -0.65 -6.43
C ASP A 166 -15.96 -1.67 -6.17
N ASP A 167 -16.33 -2.87 -5.75
CA ASP A 167 -15.40 -4.00 -5.64
C ASP A 167 -14.72 -4.29 -6.98
N ILE A 168 -13.43 -4.63 -6.95
CA ILE A 168 -12.64 -4.91 -8.15
C ILE A 168 -11.76 -6.16 -7.98
N ASP A 169 -11.80 -7.05 -8.96
CA ASP A 169 -10.86 -8.16 -9.05
C ASP A 169 -9.53 -7.65 -9.61
N THR A 170 -8.45 -7.78 -8.83
CA THR A 170 -7.09 -7.46 -9.25
C THR A 170 -6.25 -8.73 -9.36
N PRO A 171 -5.09 -8.71 -10.04
CA PRO A 171 -4.15 -9.83 -10.01
C PRO A 171 -3.65 -10.16 -8.59
N CYS A 172 -3.69 -9.19 -7.68
CA CYS A 172 -3.33 -9.34 -6.27
C CYS A 172 -4.49 -9.81 -5.38
N GLY A 173 -5.66 -10.10 -5.95
CA GLY A 173 -6.86 -10.54 -5.25
C GLY A 173 -8.03 -9.56 -5.37
N LEU A 174 -9.17 -9.94 -4.78
CA LEU A 174 -10.34 -9.08 -4.69
C LEU A 174 -10.05 -7.90 -3.76
N ARG A 175 -10.29 -6.68 -4.25
CA ARG A 175 -10.26 -5.46 -3.45
C ARG A 175 -11.69 -4.94 -3.29
N THR A 176 -12.20 -4.94 -2.06
CA THR A 176 -13.56 -4.44 -1.77
C THR A 176 -13.55 -2.92 -1.57
N TRP A 177 -14.70 -2.27 -1.82
CA TRP A 177 -14.84 -0.80 -1.74
C TRP A 177 -14.53 -0.22 -0.35
N ASP A 178 -14.61 -1.04 0.70
CA ASP A 178 -14.39 -0.72 2.11
C ASP A 178 -12.97 -1.06 2.60
N GLN A 179 -12.05 -1.34 1.69
CA GLN A 179 -10.62 -1.48 1.97
C GLN A 179 -9.83 -0.28 1.43
N THR A 180 -8.65 -0.02 1.99
CA THR A 180 -7.74 1.08 1.57
C THR A 180 -7.24 0.90 0.12
N ALA A 181 -6.42 1.80 -0.41
CA ALA A 181 -5.78 1.66 -1.70
C ALA A 181 -4.78 0.48 -1.71
N LEU A 182 -4.34 0.08 -2.90
CA LEU A 182 -3.37 -1.00 -3.08
C LEU A 182 -2.54 -0.77 -4.34
N TYR A 183 -1.23 -0.81 -4.24
CA TYR A 183 -0.35 -1.08 -5.36
C TYR A 183 -0.21 -2.60 -5.62
N CYS A 184 -0.52 -3.04 -6.84
CA CYS A 184 -0.34 -4.42 -7.26
C CYS A 184 0.93 -4.60 -8.12
N PRO A 185 1.98 -5.28 -7.63
CA PRO A 185 3.23 -5.47 -8.37
C PRO A 185 3.13 -6.42 -9.57
N GLN A 186 2.02 -7.16 -9.71
CA GLN A 186 1.84 -8.15 -10.79
C GLN A 186 1.48 -7.51 -12.13
N ASP A 187 0.76 -6.39 -12.12
CA ASP A 187 0.36 -5.64 -13.31
C ASP A 187 0.81 -4.17 -13.29
N ASN A 188 1.57 -3.78 -12.26
CA ASN A 188 2.10 -2.43 -12.07
C ASN A 188 0.98 -1.38 -11.99
N THR A 189 -0.04 -1.63 -11.16
CA THR A 189 -1.22 -0.76 -11.04
C THR A 189 -1.45 -0.30 -9.61
N ILE A 190 -1.70 1.00 -9.42
CA ILE A 190 -2.24 1.58 -8.19
C ILE A 190 -3.77 1.55 -8.28
N TYR A 191 -4.41 0.81 -7.37
CA TYR A 191 -5.87 0.73 -7.26
C TYR A 191 -6.35 1.64 -6.12
N MET A 192 -7.07 2.70 -6.47
CA MET A 192 -7.65 3.65 -5.53
C MET A 192 -9.13 3.32 -5.27
N THR A 193 -9.45 2.95 -4.03
CA THR A 193 -10.82 2.69 -3.56
C THR A 193 -11.49 4.00 -3.13
N ALA A 194 -12.15 4.66 -4.08
CA ALA A 194 -12.60 6.05 -3.94
C ALA A 194 -13.52 6.29 -2.74
N ARG A 195 -14.34 5.31 -2.37
CA ARG A 195 -15.31 5.46 -1.27
C ARG A 195 -14.71 5.25 0.11
N TYR A 196 -13.62 4.48 0.23
CA TYR A 196 -13.05 4.08 1.52
C TYR A 196 -12.72 5.28 2.40
N TYR A 197 -11.86 6.19 1.92
CA TYR A 197 -11.39 7.31 2.73
C TYR A 197 -12.51 8.25 3.16
N SER A 198 -13.48 8.52 2.27
CA SER A 198 -14.59 9.43 2.61
C SER A 198 -15.70 8.78 3.44
N GLU A 199 -16.03 7.52 3.21
CA GLU A 199 -17.18 6.86 3.85
C GLU A 199 -16.80 6.05 5.10
N ILE A 200 -15.60 5.48 5.13
CA ILE A 200 -15.11 4.68 6.26
C ILE A 200 -14.27 5.55 7.20
N GLU A 201 -13.30 6.29 6.67
CA GLU A 201 -12.42 7.13 7.50
C GLU A 201 -12.94 8.57 7.70
N GLY A 202 -13.95 9.01 6.93
CA GLY A 202 -14.51 10.35 7.03
C GLY A 202 -13.57 11.47 6.54
N ARG A 203 -12.63 11.15 5.66
CA ARG A 203 -11.65 12.09 5.07
C ARG A 203 -12.23 12.80 3.85
N SER A 204 -11.98 14.10 3.72
CA SER A 204 -12.44 14.91 2.58
C SER A 204 -11.40 15.92 2.09
N GLU A 205 -10.29 16.08 2.81
CA GLU A 205 -9.21 16.97 2.42
C GLU A 205 -8.38 16.31 1.31
N ALA A 206 -8.29 16.96 0.15
CA ALA A 206 -7.58 16.47 -1.02
C ALA A 206 -6.12 16.06 -0.74
N GLY A 207 -5.47 16.70 0.24
CA GLY A 207 -4.14 16.33 0.69
C GLY A 207 -4.04 14.89 1.19
N VAL A 208 -5.05 14.39 1.91
CA VAL A 208 -5.09 13.00 2.41
C VAL A 208 -5.04 12.00 1.25
N PHE A 209 -5.80 12.28 0.19
CA PHE A 209 -5.84 11.46 -1.01
C PHE A 209 -4.52 11.53 -1.79
N LEU A 210 -3.89 12.70 -1.86
CA LEU A 210 -2.55 12.86 -2.46
C LEU A 210 -1.47 12.10 -1.68
N GLY A 211 -1.49 12.18 -0.34
CA GLY A 211 -0.56 11.46 0.53
C GLY A 211 -0.66 9.96 0.33
N GLN A 212 -1.87 9.40 0.40
CA GLN A 212 -2.07 7.98 0.13
C GLN A 212 -1.62 7.58 -1.28
N PHE A 213 -1.93 8.38 -2.31
CA PHE A 213 -1.49 8.06 -3.65
C PHE A 213 0.04 8.05 -3.78
N ALA A 214 0.73 8.95 -3.07
CA ALA A 214 2.18 8.96 -2.99
C ALA A 214 2.75 7.78 -2.18
N HIS A 215 2.05 7.30 -1.13
CA HIS A 215 2.39 6.06 -0.42
C HIS A 215 2.33 4.84 -1.35
N GLU A 216 1.23 4.67 -2.09
CA GLU A 216 1.10 3.56 -3.06
C GLU A 216 2.14 3.65 -4.18
N PHE A 217 2.49 4.86 -4.61
CA PHE A 217 3.61 5.06 -5.53
C PHE A 217 4.95 4.68 -4.90
N GLY A 218 5.12 4.85 -3.59
CA GLY A 218 6.26 4.32 -2.82
C GLY A 218 6.43 2.81 -2.98
N HIS A 219 5.33 2.04 -2.99
CA HIS A 219 5.39 0.61 -3.32
C HIS A 219 5.75 0.34 -4.78
N ALA A 220 5.34 1.19 -5.72
CA ALA A 220 5.81 1.12 -7.10
C ALA A 220 7.33 1.30 -7.19
N LEU A 221 7.92 2.23 -6.43
CA LEU A 221 9.38 2.41 -6.34
C LEU A 221 10.07 1.17 -5.76
N GLN A 222 9.48 0.52 -4.75
CA GLN A 222 9.99 -0.74 -4.22
C GLN A 222 9.95 -1.86 -5.27
N ARG A 223 8.94 -1.87 -6.14
CA ARG A 223 8.83 -2.84 -7.24
C ARG A 223 9.83 -2.57 -8.37
N LEU A 224 10.02 -1.30 -8.75
CA LEU A 224 10.99 -0.88 -9.77
C LEU A 224 12.42 -1.17 -9.33
N SER A 225 12.75 -0.85 -8.07
CA SER A 225 14.07 -1.12 -7.49
C SER A 225 14.34 -2.60 -7.22
N GLY A 226 13.31 -3.43 -7.11
CA GLY A 226 13.41 -4.86 -6.77
C GLY A 226 13.33 -5.16 -5.27
N ILE A 227 13.22 -4.14 -4.41
CA ILE A 227 13.00 -4.31 -2.96
C ILE A 227 11.76 -5.17 -2.68
N ASN A 228 10.65 -4.96 -3.40
CA ASN A 228 9.42 -5.73 -3.22
C ASN A 228 9.65 -7.25 -3.40
N ALA A 229 10.46 -7.64 -4.40
CA ALA A 229 10.76 -9.05 -4.66
C ALA A 229 11.67 -9.66 -3.56
N ALA A 230 12.63 -8.89 -3.06
CA ALA A 230 13.47 -9.30 -1.95
C ALA A 230 12.67 -9.43 -0.64
N TYR A 231 11.77 -8.48 -0.37
CA TYR A 231 10.84 -8.51 0.75
C TYR A 231 9.94 -9.75 0.68
N GLY A 232 9.29 -10.01 -0.46
CA GLY A 232 8.44 -11.19 -0.62
C GLY A 232 9.18 -12.51 -0.35
N SER A 233 10.44 -12.61 -0.79
CA SER A 233 11.29 -13.77 -0.51
C SER A 233 11.65 -13.89 0.98
N ALA A 234 11.98 -12.78 1.63
CA ALA A 234 12.30 -12.76 3.06
C ALA A 234 11.07 -13.10 3.93
N SER A 235 9.92 -12.51 3.62
CA SER A 235 8.65 -12.73 4.31
C SER A 235 8.19 -14.19 4.17
N ALA A 236 8.30 -14.79 2.98
CA ALA A 236 7.99 -16.20 2.78
C ALA A 236 8.88 -17.14 3.61
N ASN A 237 10.17 -16.79 3.78
CA ASN A 237 11.11 -17.58 4.59
C ASN A 237 10.87 -17.45 6.10
N ALA A 238 10.51 -16.25 6.57
CA ALA A 238 10.20 -15.99 7.98
C ALA A 238 8.82 -16.55 8.37
N GLY A 239 7.88 -16.56 7.43
CA GLY A 239 6.46 -16.74 7.66
C GLY A 239 5.80 -15.38 7.93
N ALA A 240 4.91 -14.97 7.03
CA ALA A 240 4.32 -13.61 7.01
C ALA A 240 3.64 -13.22 8.33
N GLU A 241 2.94 -14.16 8.97
CA GLU A 241 2.19 -13.94 10.21
C GLU A 241 3.04 -14.10 11.50
N THR A 242 4.34 -14.35 11.35
CA THR A 242 5.25 -14.42 12.51
C THR A 242 5.73 -13.02 12.87
N GLU A 243 6.16 -12.79 14.11
CA GLU A 243 6.76 -11.51 14.53
C GLU A 243 7.86 -11.03 13.57
N ALA A 244 8.69 -11.95 13.09
CA ALA A 244 9.74 -11.64 12.12
C ALA A 244 9.18 -11.27 10.74
N GLY A 245 8.07 -11.90 10.32
CA GLY A 245 7.35 -11.55 9.10
C GLY A 245 6.69 -10.18 9.21
N LEU A 246 6.00 -9.91 10.31
CA LEU A 246 5.37 -8.62 10.61
C LEU A 246 6.38 -7.48 10.69
N GLU A 247 7.57 -7.70 11.28
CA GLU A 247 8.66 -6.72 11.23
C GLU A 247 9.12 -6.43 9.78
N LEU A 248 9.18 -7.43 8.90
CA LEU A 248 9.50 -7.21 7.49
C LEU A 248 8.40 -6.40 6.79
N THR A 249 7.13 -6.63 7.13
CA THR A 249 6.01 -5.84 6.62
C THR A 249 6.12 -4.38 7.08
N ARG A 250 6.33 -4.13 8.38
CA ARG A 250 6.54 -2.78 8.93
C ARG A 250 7.67 -2.05 8.22
N ARG A 251 8.82 -2.71 7.98
CA ARG A 251 9.94 -2.12 7.22
C ARG A 251 9.55 -1.73 5.79
N SER A 252 8.74 -2.56 5.12
CA SER A 252 8.24 -2.27 3.77
C SER A 252 7.28 -1.07 3.79
N GLU A 253 6.30 -1.06 4.69
CA GLU A 253 5.30 0.01 4.80
C GLU A 253 5.95 1.35 5.18
N LEU A 254 6.80 1.36 6.22
CA LEU A 254 7.47 2.59 6.68
C LEU A 254 8.43 3.17 5.63
N GLN A 255 8.99 2.34 4.75
CA GLN A 255 9.78 2.83 3.63
C GLN A 255 8.90 3.53 2.58
N ALA A 256 7.72 2.98 2.29
CA ALA A 256 6.74 3.64 1.42
C ALA A 256 6.25 4.96 2.04
N THR A 257 5.98 5.00 3.35
CA THR A 257 5.67 6.23 4.11
C THR A 257 6.80 7.26 4.03
N CYS A 258 8.07 6.84 4.08
CA CYS A 258 9.19 7.76 3.89
C CYS A 258 9.28 8.29 2.45
N PHE A 259 9.05 7.44 1.45
CA PHE A 259 8.97 7.85 0.04
C PHE A 259 7.78 8.78 -0.24
N GLU A 260 6.65 8.61 0.45
CA GLU A 260 5.54 9.57 0.45
C GLU A 260 6.05 10.95 0.88
N GLY A 261 6.71 11.04 2.03
CA GLY A 261 7.29 12.30 2.53
C GLY A 261 8.22 12.97 1.51
N MET A 262 9.12 12.20 0.90
CA MET A 262 10.03 12.69 -0.15
C MET A 262 9.27 13.23 -1.36
N THR A 263 8.23 12.52 -1.80
CA THR A 263 7.35 12.93 -2.90
C THR A 263 6.65 14.24 -2.58
N LEU A 264 6.06 14.36 -1.39
CA LEU A 264 5.39 15.58 -0.95
C LEU A 264 6.35 16.77 -0.88
N ALA A 265 7.60 16.57 -0.46
CA ALA A 265 8.63 17.61 -0.47
C ALA A 265 8.98 18.08 -1.90
N ALA A 266 9.15 17.13 -2.83
CA ALA A 266 9.39 17.43 -4.24
C ALA A 266 8.25 18.25 -4.88
N LEU A 267 7.01 17.88 -4.59
CA LEU A 267 5.81 18.57 -5.08
C LEU A 267 5.61 19.96 -4.44
N GLN A 268 5.82 20.09 -3.12
CA GLN A 268 5.76 21.38 -2.42
C GLN A 268 6.77 22.38 -3.01
N ASN A 269 8.02 21.94 -3.18
CA ASN A 269 9.08 22.75 -3.79
C ASN A 269 8.75 23.12 -5.25
N GLY A 270 7.96 22.30 -5.93
CA GLY A 270 7.44 22.53 -7.28
C GLY A 270 6.24 23.47 -7.35
N GLY A 271 5.69 23.89 -6.20
CA GLY A 271 4.60 24.86 -6.10
C GLY A 271 3.22 24.28 -5.80
N VAL A 272 3.11 23.00 -5.44
CA VAL A 272 1.87 22.46 -4.84
C VAL A 272 1.63 23.13 -3.49
N SER A 273 0.40 23.54 -3.20
CA SER A 273 0.09 24.36 -2.03
C SER A 273 0.22 23.60 -0.71
N ASP A 274 0.57 24.32 0.34
CA ASP A 274 0.59 23.81 1.72
C ASP A 274 -0.78 23.28 2.18
N ASP A 275 -1.88 23.77 1.60
CA ASP A 275 -3.24 23.29 1.85
C ASP A 275 -3.48 21.85 1.33
N LEU A 276 -2.63 21.35 0.43
CA LEU A 276 -2.58 19.93 0.05
C LEU A 276 -1.49 19.18 0.83
N ILE A 277 -0.31 19.77 0.95
CA ILE A 277 0.87 19.09 1.51
C ILE A 277 0.72 18.82 3.01
N PHE A 278 0.27 19.78 3.82
CA PHE A 278 0.21 19.60 5.26
C PHE A 278 -0.92 18.67 5.74
N PRO A 279 -2.11 18.65 5.12
CA PRO A 279 -3.09 17.60 5.41
C PRO A 279 -2.60 16.19 5.08
N ALA A 280 -1.83 16.02 3.99
CA ALA A 280 -1.21 14.75 3.63
C ALA A 280 -0.26 14.25 4.74
N LEU A 281 0.72 15.10 5.11
CA LEU A 281 1.69 14.76 6.15
C LEU A 281 1.04 14.48 7.51
N ARG A 282 0.04 15.28 7.90
CA ARG A 282 -0.69 15.10 9.16
C ARG A 282 -1.45 13.77 9.18
N ASP A 283 -2.06 13.40 8.05
CA ASP A 283 -2.80 12.14 7.96
C ASP A 283 -1.85 10.94 8.02
N SER A 284 -0.79 10.95 7.22
CA SER A 284 0.26 9.92 7.20
C SER A 284 0.90 9.75 8.59
N ALA A 285 1.24 10.84 9.27
CA ALA A 285 1.78 10.81 10.64
C ALA A 285 0.82 10.26 11.70
N ALA A 286 -0.47 10.15 11.40
CA ALA A 286 -1.48 9.59 12.30
C ALA A 286 -1.88 8.15 11.92
N ARG A 287 -1.28 7.58 10.86
CA ARG A 287 -1.41 6.16 10.50
C ARG A 287 -0.52 5.32 11.41
N GLY A 288 -0.94 4.09 11.70
CA GLY A 288 -0.18 3.15 12.53
C GLY A 288 -1.03 2.06 13.17
N ASP A 289 -0.35 1.09 13.76
CA ASP A 289 -0.90 -0.17 14.27
C ASP A 289 -1.92 0.03 15.39
N GLU A 290 -1.91 1.16 16.11
CA GLU A 290 -2.90 1.47 17.14
C GLU A 290 -4.34 1.62 16.59
N ASN A 291 -4.48 1.74 15.27
CA ASN A 291 -5.76 1.77 14.56
C ASN A 291 -6.11 0.42 13.90
N SER A 292 -5.25 -0.58 14.00
CA SER A 292 -5.38 -1.92 13.40
C SER A 292 -5.44 -3.00 14.49
N ASP A 293 -5.87 -4.21 14.11
CA ASP A 293 -5.77 -5.42 14.94
C ASP A 293 -4.51 -6.24 14.60
N VAL A 294 -3.69 -5.77 13.64
CA VAL A 294 -2.46 -6.39 13.16
C VAL A 294 -1.33 -5.36 13.24
N ASP A 295 -0.17 -5.80 13.74
CA ASP A 295 1.03 -4.97 13.93
C ASP A 295 1.94 -5.03 12.68
N ASP A 296 1.48 -4.49 11.56
CA ASP A 296 2.14 -4.61 10.24
C ASP A 296 2.51 -3.28 9.56
N HIS A 297 2.11 -2.14 10.11
CA HIS A 297 2.38 -0.80 9.57
C HIS A 297 3.21 0.08 10.52
N GLY A 298 3.57 -0.41 11.70
CA GLY A 298 4.36 0.28 12.71
C GLY A 298 3.51 1.23 13.55
N SER A 299 4.07 1.70 14.67
CA SER A 299 3.38 2.62 15.56
C SER A 299 3.09 3.96 14.88
N ILE A 300 2.10 4.69 15.40
CA ILE A 300 1.81 6.07 14.99
C ILE A 300 3.06 6.95 15.12
N GLN A 301 3.83 6.78 16.19
CA GLN A 301 5.06 7.55 16.40
C GLN A 301 6.11 7.25 15.32
N THR A 302 6.20 5.99 14.90
CA THR A 302 7.16 5.55 13.89
C THR A 302 6.74 6.03 12.50
N ASN A 303 5.45 5.96 12.15
CA ASN A 303 4.92 6.56 10.93
C ASN A 303 5.19 8.07 10.85
N ALA A 304 4.88 8.82 11.92
CA ALA A 304 5.18 10.25 12.01
C ALA A 304 6.68 10.53 11.76
N THR A 305 7.55 9.71 12.37
CA THR A 305 9.00 9.86 12.21
C THR A 305 9.43 9.64 10.75
N TRP A 306 8.95 8.58 10.10
CA TRP A 306 9.38 8.25 8.72
C TRP A 306 8.82 9.22 7.67
N VAL A 307 7.56 9.65 7.76
CA VAL A 307 7.01 10.62 6.81
C VAL A 307 7.71 11.98 6.96
N GLU A 308 7.95 12.45 8.20
CA GLU A 308 8.67 13.70 8.46
C GLU A 308 10.14 13.61 8.03
N GLN A 309 10.78 12.44 8.21
CA GLN A 309 12.14 12.21 7.75
C GLN A 309 12.25 12.29 6.23
N GLY A 310 11.36 11.60 5.51
CA GLY A 310 11.29 11.68 4.05
C GLY A 310 11.08 13.11 3.57
N PHE A 311 10.12 13.81 4.15
CA PHE A 311 9.78 15.19 3.80
C PHE A 311 10.91 16.18 4.08
N SER A 312 11.55 16.08 5.24
CA SER A 312 12.57 17.04 5.66
C SER A 312 13.96 16.78 5.06
N LYS A 313 14.30 15.53 4.76
CA LYS A 313 15.63 15.15 4.27
C LYS A 313 15.72 14.97 2.77
N ASN A 314 14.64 14.49 2.14
CA ASN A 314 14.56 14.15 0.73
C ASN A 314 15.80 13.40 0.21
N GLN A 315 16.17 12.30 0.87
CA GLN A 315 17.32 11.46 0.53
C GLN A 315 16.95 9.99 0.68
N ILE A 316 17.15 9.18 -0.36
CA ILE A 316 16.72 7.77 -0.38
C ILE A 316 17.43 6.97 0.72
N THR A 317 18.69 7.27 1.00
CA THR A 317 19.45 6.62 2.08
C THR A 317 18.90 6.92 3.47
N GLN A 318 18.15 8.01 3.63
CA GLN A 318 17.40 8.30 4.86
C GLN A 318 16.07 7.54 4.92
N CYS A 319 15.64 6.84 3.87
CA CYS A 319 14.46 5.99 3.85
C CYS A 319 14.81 4.49 3.88
N ASN A 320 16.03 4.14 4.28
CA ASN A 320 16.51 2.76 4.31
C ASN A 320 16.11 2.05 5.63
N THR A 321 14.82 1.73 5.74
CA THR A 321 14.24 0.99 6.88
C THR A 321 14.91 -0.36 7.11
N TRP A 322 15.46 -0.99 6.06
CA TRP A 322 16.09 -2.31 6.13
C TRP A 322 17.41 -2.34 6.90
N LEU A 323 18.07 -1.20 7.05
CA LEU A 323 19.29 -1.05 7.85
C LEU A 323 19.03 -0.40 9.22
N SER A 324 17.80 0.03 9.49
CA SER A 324 17.40 0.62 10.77
C SER A 324 17.28 -0.43 11.87
N PRO A 325 17.59 -0.09 13.14
CA PRO A 325 17.34 -0.98 14.26
C PRO A 325 15.84 -1.28 14.41
N PRO A 326 15.45 -2.44 14.98
CA PRO A 326 14.03 -2.79 15.14
C PRO A 326 13.20 -1.74 15.90
N SER A 327 13.81 -0.97 16.81
CA SER A 327 13.13 0.11 17.54
C SER A 327 12.69 1.29 16.69
N ASP A 328 13.22 1.41 15.47
CA ASP A 328 12.91 2.50 14.54
C ASP A 328 11.88 2.04 13.50
N VAL A 329 11.40 0.81 13.59
CA VAL A 329 10.41 0.19 12.71
C VAL A 329 9.37 -0.60 13.52
N ASP A 330 9.22 -0.22 14.78
CA ASP A 330 8.26 -0.82 15.70
C ASP A 330 6.83 -0.42 15.37
#